data_AF-A0A0F7VG28-F1
#
_entry.id   AF-A0A0F7VG28-F1
#
_cell.length_a   1.000
_cell.length_b   1.000
_cell.length_c   1.000
_cell.angle_alpha   90.00
_cell.angle_beta   90.00
_cell.angle_gamma   90.00
#
_symmetry.space_group_name_H-M   'P 1'
#
loop_
_entity.id
_entity.type
_entity.pdbx_description
1 polymer ?
#
loop_
_entity_poly.entity_id
_entity_poly.type
_entity_poly.pdbx_seq_one_letter_code
_entity_poly.pdbx_strand_id
1 'polypeptide(L)'
;MQLECHDTSTGPPSPCSHIASQCELGKIILRVPDLGEVFDPIQTNSIKVEIDQWFASFPPAYREIDPDTQWDTTHLHVPLQRHHMHAIGYMTMLLPFKSFLTKTFDSRSSKTERAIRSTAIDIAVHLMDISHGLFDHVYPLNAKFHLVTFLIFDTAAFLCSAMIHDKDCSLPQRENIIQKISLACSLMQKLAQVTKTGAICHPVLVQLAKSLSKSSKRAASDLEITGAGPSPEAEMDVFHSSEAISAEIPSSSSESWSPNEIFLPASLDLPLPGMDTPPVIGLGDFSNLDVGQFDQIWDWQNLDLTLFPA
;
A
#
# COMPACT_ATOMS: atom_id res chain seq x y z
N MET A 1 -0.88 -38.77 -3.41
CA MET A 1 -1.66 -38.29 -2.24
C MET A 1 -2.53 -37.17 -2.77
N GLN A 2 -3.80 -37.46 -3.05
CA GLN A 2 -4.74 -36.47 -3.60
C GLN A 2 -5.36 -35.76 -2.40
N LEU A 3 -4.99 -34.50 -2.19
CA LEU A 3 -5.30 -33.79 -0.94
C LEU A 3 -6.73 -33.23 -0.89
N GLU A 4 -7.45 -33.12 -2.02
CA GLU A 4 -8.82 -32.58 -2.02
C GLU A 4 -9.72 -33.21 -3.11
N CYS A 5 -11.00 -33.41 -2.78
CA CYS A 5 -12.08 -33.67 -3.75
C CYS A 5 -12.57 -32.34 -4.31
N HIS A 6 -12.61 -32.23 -5.65
CA HIS A 6 -13.29 -31.15 -6.35
C HIS A 6 -14.81 -31.33 -6.29
N ASP A 7 -15.41 -31.20 -5.10
CA ASP A 7 -16.87 -31.01 -4.99
C ASP A 7 -17.16 -29.51 -4.86
N THR A 8 -17.20 -28.84 -6.00
CA THR A 8 -17.44 -27.39 -6.10
C THR A 8 -18.92 -26.99 -5.96
N SER A 9 -19.80 -27.85 -5.47
CA SER A 9 -21.25 -27.62 -5.63
C SER A 9 -22.07 -27.36 -4.36
N THR A 10 -21.59 -27.60 -3.14
CA THR A 10 -22.53 -27.64 -1.98
C THR A 10 -21.98 -27.27 -0.61
N GLY A 11 -20.71 -26.85 -0.49
CA GLY A 11 -20.08 -26.57 0.82
C GLY A 11 -19.20 -25.33 0.85
N PRO A 12 -18.78 -24.88 2.06
CA PRO A 12 -17.84 -23.78 2.21
C PRO A 12 -16.51 -24.07 1.50
N PRO A 13 -15.81 -23.03 0.98
CA PRO A 13 -14.47 -23.21 0.43
C PRO A 13 -13.52 -23.86 1.45
N SER A 14 -12.69 -24.80 0.98
CA SER A 14 -11.66 -25.42 1.82
C SER A 14 -10.70 -24.34 2.35
N PRO A 15 -10.20 -24.47 3.59
CA PRO A 15 -9.11 -23.62 4.09
C PRO A 15 -7.88 -23.58 3.16
N CYS A 16 -7.69 -24.60 2.32
CA CYS A 16 -6.57 -24.66 1.38
C CYS A 16 -6.92 -24.26 -0.07
N SER A 17 -8.19 -23.93 -0.38
CA SER A 17 -8.61 -23.63 -1.76
C SER A 17 -7.83 -22.46 -2.39
N HIS A 18 -7.43 -21.48 -1.59
CA HIS A 18 -6.62 -20.34 -2.03
C HIS A 18 -5.22 -20.75 -2.54
N ILE A 19 -4.66 -21.88 -2.07
CA ILE A 19 -3.32 -22.34 -2.45
C ILE A 19 -3.27 -22.69 -3.93
N ALA A 20 -4.28 -23.37 -4.45
CA ALA A 20 -4.34 -23.71 -5.88
C ALA A 20 -4.36 -22.44 -6.75
N SER A 21 -5.16 -21.44 -6.36
CA SER A 21 -5.20 -20.15 -7.05
C SER A 21 -3.87 -19.39 -6.96
N GLN A 22 -3.19 -19.42 -5.81
CA GLN A 22 -1.85 -18.86 -5.67
C GLN A 22 -0.81 -19.57 -6.56
N CYS A 23 -0.90 -20.89 -6.70
CA CYS A 23 -0.03 -21.63 -7.62
C CYS A 23 -0.26 -21.21 -9.07
N GLU A 24 -1.50 -20.96 -9.50
CA GLU A 24 -1.78 -20.42 -10.83
C GLU A 24 -1.21 -19.00 -11.01
N LEU A 25 -1.34 -18.13 -10.01
CA LEU A 25 -0.70 -16.82 -10.04
C LEU A 25 0.83 -16.93 -10.14
N GLY A 26 1.43 -17.86 -9.40
CA GLY A 26 2.87 -18.15 -9.48
C GLY A 26 3.33 -18.53 -10.88
N LYS A 27 2.51 -19.28 -11.65
CA LYS A 27 2.82 -19.60 -13.04
C LYS A 27 2.77 -18.37 -13.96
N ILE A 28 1.90 -17.41 -13.69
CA ILE A 28 1.87 -16.13 -14.41
C ILE A 28 3.16 -15.35 -14.10
N ILE A 29 3.53 -15.25 -12.82
CA ILE A 29 4.75 -14.56 -12.36
C ILE A 29 6.01 -15.15 -13.01
N LEU A 30 6.12 -16.47 -13.11
CA LEU A 30 7.29 -17.12 -13.74
C LEU A 30 7.47 -16.81 -15.23
N ARG A 31 6.46 -16.24 -15.89
CA ARG A 31 6.53 -15.80 -17.30
C ARG A 31 6.90 -14.33 -17.43
N VAL A 32 6.85 -13.58 -16.34
CA VAL A 32 7.28 -12.18 -16.29
C VAL A 32 8.82 -12.19 -16.44
N PRO A 33 9.37 -11.47 -17.43
CA PRO A 33 10.82 -11.23 -17.52
C PRO A 33 11.39 -10.70 -16.20
N ASP A 34 12.71 -10.83 -16.02
CA ASP A 34 13.37 -10.55 -14.75
C ASP A 34 12.94 -9.18 -14.17
N LEU A 35 12.68 -9.13 -12.86
CA LEU A 35 12.05 -7.99 -12.16
C LEU A 35 12.89 -6.69 -12.18
N GLY A 36 14.07 -6.71 -12.80
CA GLY A 36 14.95 -5.57 -13.03
C GLY A 36 14.93 -5.00 -14.46
N GLU A 37 14.18 -5.59 -15.40
CA GLU A 37 14.06 -5.07 -16.76
C GLU A 37 12.91 -4.06 -16.91
N VAL A 38 13.13 -3.00 -17.70
CA VAL A 38 12.09 -2.05 -18.04
C VAL A 38 11.06 -2.74 -18.93
N PHE A 39 9.86 -2.95 -18.41
CA PHE A 39 8.76 -3.52 -19.18
C PHE A 39 8.36 -2.60 -20.34
N ASP A 40 8.37 -3.16 -21.55
CA ASP A 40 7.74 -2.50 -22.69
C ASP A 40 6.21 -2.47 -22.49
N PRO A 41 5.51 -1.38 -22.88
CA PRO A 41 4.06 -1.28 -22.87
C PRO A 41 3.26 -2.54 -23.25
N ILE A 42 3.73 -3.31 -24.24
CA ILE A 42 3.04 -4.53 -24.68
C ILE A 42 3.09 -5.60 -23.60
N GLN A 43 4.26 -5.80 -22.98
CA GLN A 43 4.46 -6.78 -21.91
C GLN A 43 3.66 -6.41 -20.66
N THR A 44 3.69 -5.13 -20.27
CA THR A 44 2.93 -4.60 -19.14
C THR A 44 1.43 -4.89 -19.28
N ASN A 45 0.87 -4.67 -20.48
CA ASN A 45 -0.55 -4.96 -20.73
C ASN A 45 -0.85 -6.46 -20.81
N SER A 46 0.06 -7.29 -21.33
CA SER A 46 -0.13 -8.74 -21.38
C SER A 46 -0.28 -9.35 -19.99
N ILE A 47 0.58 -8.95 -19.04
CA ILE A 47 0.51 -9.41 -17.65
C ILE A 47 -0.81 -8.99 -17.01
N LYS A 48 -1.24 -7.75 -17.25
CA LYS A 48 -2.54 -7.27 -16.75
C LYS A 48 -3.68 -8.16 -17.23
N VAL A 49 -3.72 -8.52 -18.51
CA VAL A 49 -4.76 -9.38 -19.10
C VAL A 49 -4.76 -10.77 -18.48
N GLU A 50 -3.59 -11.38 -18.26
CA GLU A 50 -3.50 -12.69 -17.61
C GLU A 50 -4.02 -12.66 -16.16
N ILE A 51 -3.73 -11.59 -15.42
CA ILE A 51 -4.22 -11.44 -14.04
C ILE A 51 -5.72 -11.13 -14.01
N ASP A 52 -6.25 -10.32 -14.95
CA ASP A 52 -7.69 -10.11 -15.09
C ASP A 52 -8.42 -11.44 -15.35
N GLN A 53 -7.86 -12.31 -16.19
CA GLN A 53 -8.40 -13.65 -16.44
C GLN A 53 -8.32 -14.55 -15.20
N TRP A 54 -7.24 -14.43 -14.42
CA TRP A 54 -7.10 -15.14 -13.15
C TRP A 54 -8.17 -14.71 -12.15
N PHE A 55 -8.43 -13.41 -12.00
CA PHE A 55 -9.54 -12.91 -11.18
C PHE A 55 -10.91 -13.43 -11.65
N ALA A 56 -11.14 -13.43 -12.96
CA ALA A 56 -12.39 -13.94 -13.53
C ALA A 56 -12.60 -15.44 -13.29
N SER A 57 -11.54 -16.20 -13.02
CA SER A 57 -11.61 -17.64 -12.74
C SER A 57 -12.05 -17.97 -11.30
N PHE A 58 -12.17 -16.97 -10.43
CA PHE A 58 -12.47 -17.21 -9.02
C PHE A 58 -13.88 -17.78 -8.78
N PRO A 59 -14.01 -18.73 -7.84
CA PRO A 59 -15.31 -19.21 -7.41
C PRO A 59 -16.11 -18.07 -6.76
N PRO A 60 -17.46 -18.16 -6.70
CA PRO A 60 -18.32 -17.11 -6.16
C PRO A 60 -17.88 -16.57 -4.78
N ALA A 61 -17.46 -17.46 -3.88
CA ALA A 61 -17.00 -17.10 -2.54
C ALA A 61 -15.76 -16.21 -2.52
N TYR A 62 -14.96 -16.20 -3.59
CA TYR A 62 -13.74 -15.41 -3.72
C TYR A 62 -13.85 -14.32 -4.77
N ARG A 63 -15.02 -14.02 -5.34
CA ARG A 63 -15.14 -12.88 -6.26
C ARG A 63 -14.93 -11.56 -5.52
N GLU A 64 -14.53 -10.53 -6.25
CA GLU A 64 -14.53 -9.17 -5.72
C GLU A 64 -15.92 -8.55 -5.76
N ILE A 65 -16.55 -8.65 -6.92
CA ILE A 65 -17.86 -8.08 -7.22
C ILE A 65 -18.91 -9.14 -6.93
N ASP A 66 -19.86 -8.78 -6.07
CA ASP A 66 -20.95 -9.65 -5.63
C ASP A 66 -20.44 -11.03 -5.13
N PRO A 67 -19.57 -11.05 -4.10
CA PRO A 67 -19.09 -12.30 -3.52
C PRO A 67 -20.24 -13.06 -2.86
N ASP A 68 -20.18 -14.38 -2.93
CA ASP A 68 -21.04 -15.22 -2.10
C ASP A 68 -20.53 -15.19 -0.66
N THR A 69 -21.21 -14.42 0.19
CA THR A 69 -20.83 -14.20 1.60
C THR A 69 -21.53 -15.14 2.57
N GLN A 70 -22.24 -16.19 2.10
CA GLN A 70 -23.04 -17.06 2.97
C GLN A 70 -22.22 -17.75 4.08
N TRP A 71 -20.91 -17.88 3.89
CA TRP A 71 -19.99 -18.53 4.85
C TRP A 71 -19.16 -17.55 5.69
N ASP A 72 -19.21 -16.24 5.43
CA ASP A 72 -18.24 -15.28 5.99
C ASP A 72 -18.28 -15.22 7.52
N THR A 73 -19.45 -15.45 8.13
CA THR A 73 -19.61 -15.42 9.60
C THR A 73 -19.23 -16.74 10.27
N THR A 74 -19.30 -17.86 9.54
CA THR A 74 -19.06 -19.21 10.08
C THR A 74 -17.65 -19.71 9.80
N HIS A 75 -17.01 -19.16 8.76
CA HIS A 75 -15.71 -19.57 8.25
C HIS A 75 -14.84 -18.34 8.02
N LEU A 76 -14.22 -17.82 9.09
CA LEU A 76 -13.41 -16.58 9.07
C LEU A 76 -12.26 -16.60 8.05
N HIS A 77 -11.79 -17.79 7.65
CA HIS A 77 -10.77 -17.92 6.61
C HIS A 77 -11.26 -17.49 5.22
N VAL A 78 -12.56 -17.61 4.93
CA VAL A 78 -13.14 -17.28 3.61
C VAL A 78 -12.96 -15.80 3.27
N PRO A 79 -13.43 -14.84 4.09
CA PRO A 79 -13.27 -13.42 3.77
C PRO A 79 -11.80 -12.99 3.85
N LEU A 80 -11.00 -13.56 4.76
CA LEU A 80 -9.55 -13.31 4.81
C LEU A 80 -8.86 -13.73 3.50
N GLN A 81 -9.14 -14.94 3.01
CA GLN A 81 -8.57 -15.47 1.78
C GLN A 81 -9.03 -14.68 0.55
N ARG A 82 -10.31 -14.28 0.50
CA ARG A 82 -10.84 -13.39 -0.53
C ARG A 82 -9.98 -12.12 -0.63
N HIS A 83 -9.86 -11.37 0.46
CA HIS A 83 -9.05 -10.13 0.46
C HIS A 83 -7.58 -10.39 0.15
N HIS A 84 -7.01 -11.48 0.69
CA HIS A 84 -5.62 -11.83 0.46
C HIS A 84 -5.33 -12.15 -1.02
N MET A 85 -6.21 -12.90 -1.69
CA MET A 85 -6.06 -13.25 -3.11
C MET A 85 -6.11 -12.01 -4.00
N HIS A 86 -7.01 -11.08 -3.70
CA HIS A 86 -7.10 -9.80 -4.41
C HIS A 86 -5.86 -8.96 -4.19
N ALA A 87 -5.38 -8.92 -2.95
CA ALA A 87 -4.19 -8.16 -2.60
C ALA A 87 -2.95 -8.66 -3.37
N ILE A 88 -2.69 -9.97 -3.38
CA ILE A 88 -1.54 -10.53 -4.12
C ILE A 88 -1.71 -10.37 -5.63
N GLY A 89 -2.94 -10.49 -6.17
CA GLY A 89 -3.20 -10.32 -7.59
C GLY A 89 -2.91 -8.90 -8.07
N TYR A 90 -3.46 -7.89 -7.38
CA TYR A 90 -3.23 -6.49 -7.71
C TYR A 90 -1.80 -6.05 -7.44
N MET A 91 -1.15 -6.58 -6.39
CA MET A 91 0.28 -6.40 -6.16
C MET A 91 1.11 -6.89 -7.35
N THR A 92 0.86 -8.12 -7.81
CA THR A 92 1.52 -8.68 -9.00
C THR A 92 1.20 -7.89 -10.26
N MET A 93 -0.04 -7.44 -10.41
CA MET A 93 -0.48 -6.62 -11.55
C MET A 93 0.25 -5.28 -11.60
N LEU A 94 0.57 -4.70 -10.45
CA LEU A 94 1.26 -3.41 -10.36
C LEU A 94 2.75 -3.49 -10.69
N LEU A 95 3.40 -4.64 -10.51
CA LEU A 95 4.86 -4.83 -10.73
C LEU A 95 5.35 -4.25 -12.06
N PRO A 96 4.80 -4.61 -13.24
CA PRO A 96 5.28 -4.09 -14.51
C PRO A 96 4.90 -2.63 -14.79
N PHE A 97 4.09 -2.02 -13.92
CA PHE A 97 3.69 -0.61 -14.02
C PHE A 97 4.51 0.31 -13.11
N LYS A 98 5.34 -0.22 -12.20
CA LYS A 98 6.09 0.57 -11.21
C LYS A 98 6.90 1.71 -11.85
N SER A 99 7.58 1.43 -12.96
CA SER A 99 8.38 2.43 -13.68
C SER A 99 7.56 3.63 -14.20
N PHE A 100 6.27 3.43 -14.49
CA PHE A 100 5.37 4.51 -14.92
C PHE A 100 4.84 5.35 -13.76
N LEU A 101 4.99 4.88 -12.51
CA LEU A 101 4.65 5.64 -11.31
C LEU A 101 5.84 6.46 -10.81
N THR A 102 7.07 6.02 -11.09
CA THR A 102 8.30 6.68 -10.60
C THR A 102 9.01 7.52 -11.66
N LYS A 103 8.69 7.33 -12.94
CA LYS A 103 9.19 8.18 -14.03
C LYS A 103 8.61 9.60 -13.95
N THR A 104 9.43 10.60 -14.31
CA THR A 104 9.00 11.99 -14.50
C THR A 104 8.17 12.16 -15.76
N PHE A 105 6.98 12.75 -15.61
CA PHE A 105 6.08 13.06 -16.73
C PHE A 105 6.00 14.57 -16.95
N ASP A 106 6.21 14.95 -18.21
CA ASP A 106 6.21 16.32 -18.72
C ASP A 106 5.50 16.41 -20.08
N SER A 107 5.43 17.61 -20.66
CA SER A 107 4.75 17.88 -21.94
C SER A 107 5.28 17.07 -23.13
N ARG A 108 6.47 16.45 -23.01
CA ARG A 108 7.08 15.58 -24.03
C ARG A 108 6.64 14.12 -23.91
N SER A 109 6.12 13.71 -22.75
CA SER A 109 5.68 12.33 -22.51
C SER A 109 4.54 11.94 -23.46
N SER A 110 4.67 10.77 -24.08
CA SER A 110 3.74 10.32 -25.13
C SER A 110 2.34 10.04 -24.57
N LYS A 111 1.33 10.11 -25.45
CA LYS A 111 -0.06 9.76 -25.07
C LYS A 111 -0.16 8.32 -24.55
N THR A 112 0.61 7.40 -25.12
CA THR A 112 0.65 5.99 -24.70
C THR A 112 1.21 5.86 -23.28
N GLU A 113 2.33 6.50 -22.96
CA GLU A 113 2.90 6.47 -21.61
C GLU A 113 1.94 7.08 -20.58
N ARG A 114 1.26 8.18 -20.94
CA ARG A 114 0.25 8.80 -20.06
C ARG A 114 -0.95 7.88 -19.82
N ALA A 115 -1.39 7.13 -20.84
CA ALA A 115 -2.45 6.13 -20.68
C ALA A 115 -2.01 4.99 -19.75
N ILE A 116 -0.79 4.48 -19.90
CA ILE A 116 -0.24 3.43 -19.03
C ILE A 116 -0.10 3.93 -17.58
N ARG A 117 0.36 5.17 -17.40
CA ARG A 117 0.39 5.82 -16.08
C ARG A 117 -1.01 5.92 -15.47
N SER A 118 -2.03 6.28 -16.25
CA SER A 118 -3.40 6.30 -15.76
C SER A 118 -3.83 4.92 -15.25
N THR A 119 -3.60 3.87 -16.04
CA THR A 119 -3.88 2.49 -15.63
C THR A 119 -3.12 2.10 -14.37
N ALA A 120 -1.85 2.49 -14.26
CA ALA A 120 -1.02 2.23 -13.07
C ALA A 120 -1.60 2.90 -11.81
N ILE A 121 -2.12 4.12 -11.94
CA ILE A 121 -2.78 4.85 -10.86
C ILE A 121 -4.09 4.16 -10.47
N ASP A 122 -4.92 3.75 -11.44
CA ASP A 122 -6.15 3.02 -11.17
C ASP A 122 -5.87 1.73 -10.38
N ILE A 123 -4.84 0.97 -10.79
CA ILE A 123 -4.40 -0.26 -10.10
C ILE A 123 -3.90 0.07 -8.69
N ALA A 124 -3.04 1.08 -8.51
CA ALA A 124 -2.47 1.42 -7.20
C ALA A 124 -3.53 1.95 -6.22
N VAL A 125 -4.44 2.81 -6.67
CA VAL A 125 -5.56 3.31 -5.87
C VAL A 125 -6.45 2.16 -5.41
N HIS A 126 -6.76 1.25 -6.33
CA HIS A 126 -7.57 0.07 -6.02
C HIS A 126 -6.84 -0.91 -5.09
N LEU A 127 -5.55 -1.14 -5.29
CA LEU A 127 -4.73 -1.96 -4.39
C LEU A 127 -4.72 -1.41 -2.96
N MET A 128 -4.73 -0.09 -2.77
CA MET A 128 -4.87 0.51 -1.44
C MET A 128 -6.21 0.15 -0.78
N ASP A 129 -7.30 0.14 -1.52
CA ASP A 129 -8.63 -0.24 -1.01
C ASP A 129 -8.67 -1.71 -0.59
N ILE A 130 -8.14 -2.60 -1.42
CA ILE A 130 -8.02 -4.02 -1.10
C ILE A 130 -7.10 -4.24 0.12
N SER A 131 -6.00 -3.49 0.21
CA SER A 131 -5.07 -3.56 1.35
C SER A 131 -5.71 -3.11 2.65
N HIS A 132 -6.58 -2.10 2.60
CA HIS A 132 -7.38 -1.66 3.75
C HIS A 132 -8.40 -2.74 4.15
N GLY A 133 -9.11 -3.34 3.20
CA GLY A 133 -10.01 -4.45 3.49
C GLY A 133 -9.29 -5.64 4.12
N LEU A 134 -8.08 -5.98 3.63
CA LEU A 134 -7.25 -7.02 4.24
C LEU A 134 -6.77 -6.63 5.65
N PHE A 135 -6.43 -5.35 5.87
CA PHE A 135 -6.08 -4.82 7.19
C PHE A 135 -7.19 -5.06 8.21
N ASP A 136 -8.46 -4.82 7.85
CA ASP A 136 -9.60 -5.01 8.76
C ASP A 136 -9.77 -6.47 9.23
N HIS A 137 -9.26 -7.44 8.47
CA HIS A 137 -9.32 -8.87 8.82
C HIS A 137 -8.13 -9.33 9.65
N VAL A 138 -6.99 -8.62 9.60
CA VAL A 138 -5.78 -9.01 10.34
C VAL A 138 -5.53 -8.16 11.56
N TYR A 139 -6.02 -6.92 11.62
CA TYR A 139 -5.80 -6.03 12.75
C TYR A 139 -6.84 -6.25 13.86
N PRO A 140 -6.46 -6.23 15.15
CA PRO A 140 -5.07 -6.20 15.66
C PRO A 140 -4.46 -7.60 15.82
N LEU A 141 -5.26 -8.66 15.78
CA LEU A 141 -4.90 -10.00 16.24
C LEU A 141 -3.76 -10.66 15.45
N ASN A 142 -3.75 -10.45 14.15
CA ASN A 142 -2.77 -10.97 13.19
C ASN A 142 -1.92 -9.82 12.57
N ALA A 143 -1.70 -8.72 13.30
CA ALA A 143 -0.97 -7.56 12.77
C ALA A 143 0.49 -7.87 12.36
N LYS A 144 1.06 -9.00 12.82
CA LYS A 144 2.36 -9.52 12.36
C LYS A 144 2.31 -10.12 10.95
N PHE A 145 1.15 -10.13 10.29
CA PHE A 145 1.02 -10.47 8.89
C PHE A 145 1.66 -9.38 8.03
N HIS A 146 2.98 -9.48 7.84
CA HIS A 146 3.83 -8.46 7.23
C HIS A 146 3.36 -8.00 5.84
N LEU A 147 2.64 -8.85 5.11
CA LEU A 147 2.10 -8.50 3.79
C LEU A 147 1.22 -7.25 3.85
N VAL A 148 0.37 -7.06 4.85
CA VAL A 148 -0.50 -5.88 4.93
C VAL A 148 0.33 -4.61 5.11
N THR A 149 1.33 -4.65 5.99
CA THR A 149 2.26 -3.54 6.17
C THR A 149 3.00 -3.22 4.87
N PHE A 150 3.48 -4.24 4.17
CA PHE A 150 4.16 -4.10 2.88
C PHE A 150 3.24 -3.43 1.85
N LEU A 151 2.04 -3.95 1.65
CA LEU A 151 1.11 -3.46 0.64
C LEU A 151 0.70 -2.00 0.87
N ILE A 152 0.37 -1.64 2.12
CA ILE A 152 -0.02 -0.28 2.47
C ILE A 152 1.14 0.67 2.24
N PHE A 153 2.34 0.31 2.71
CA PHE A 153 3.51 1.16 2.58
C PHE A 153 3.94 1.33 1.12
N ASP A 154 4.17 0.24 0.37
CA ASP A 154 4.65 0.27 -1.02
C ASP A 154 3.69 1.06 -1.91
N THR A 155 2.40 0.75 -1.81
CA THR A 155 1.40 1.40 -2.65
C THR A 155 1.35 2.90 -2.37
N ALA A 156 1.41 3.31 -1.10
CA ALA A 156 1.44 4.72 -0.75
C ALA A 156 2.74 5.41 -1.20
N ALA A 157 3.88 4.71 -1.15
CA ALA A 157 5.16 5.21 -1.65
C ALA A 157 5.14 5.43 -3.16
N PHE A 158 4.58 4.50 -3.95
CA PHE A 158 4.40 4.68 -5.39
C PHE A 158 3.46 5.82 -5.72
N LEU A 159 2.36 5.97 -4.97
CA LEU A 159 1.44 7.09 -5.13
C LEU A 159 2.10 8.44 -4.79
N CYS A 160 2.92 8.50 -3.73
CA CYS A 160 3.73 9.67 -3.42
C CYS A 160 4.71 10.00 -4.55
N SER A 161 5.44 9.00 -5.04
CA SER A 161 6.38 9.15 -6.15
C SER A 161 5.67 9.70 -7.39
N ALA A 162 4.53 9.12 -7.77
CA ALA A 162 3.73 9.62 -8.90
C ALA A 162 3.34 11.09 -8.75
N MET A 163 3.00 11.54 -7.54
CA MET A 163 2.72 12.96 -7.29
C MET A 163 3.98 13.85 -7.34
N ILE A 164 5.13 13.39 -6.87
CA ILE A 164 6.41 14.14 -6.88
C ILE A 164 6.91 14.35 -8.31
N HIS A 165 6.72 13.34 -9.15
CA HIS A 165 7.16 13.28 -10.55
C HIS A 165 6.16 13.86 -11.54
N ASP A 166 5.00 14.36 -11.09
CA ASP A 166 4.00 15.03 -11.92
C ASP A 166 4.26 16.54 -12.06
N LYS A 167 5.25 16.91 -12.89
CA LYS A 167 5.68 18.31 -13.04
C LYS A 167 4.61 19.21 -13.65
N ASP A 168 3.82 18.69 -14.58
CA ASP A 168 2.80 19.47 -15.28
C ASP A 168 1.43 19.43 -14.58
N CYS A 169 1.33 18.89 -13.35
CA CYS A 169 0.06 18.71 -12.65
C CYS A 169 -1.01 17.95 -13.46
N SER A 170 -0.57 16.97 -14.25
CA SER A 170 -1.40 16.21 -15.20
C SER A 170 -1.86 14.85 -14.68
N LEU A 171 -1.48 14.50 -13.45
CA LEU A 171 -1.81 13.22 -12.83
C LEU A 171 -3.34 13.08 -12.63
N PRO A 172 -3.95 11.99 -13.11
CA PRO A 172 -5.37 11.74 -12.89
C PRO A 172 -5.65 11.50 -11.41
N GLN A 173 -6.90 11.71 -10.99
CA GLN A 173 -7.40 11.33 -9.66
C GLN A 173 -6.61 11.91 -8.47
N ARG A 174 -5.91 13.06 -8.63
CA ARG A 174 -5.02 13.64 -7.62
C ARG A 174 -5.61 13.72 -6.21
N GLU A 175 -6.87 14.12 -6.09
CA GLU A 175 -7.56 14.20 -4.79
C GLU A 175 -7.77 12.80 -4.16
N ASN A 176 -8.16 11.82 -4.96
CA ASN A 176 -8.29 10.43 -4.51
C ASN A 176 -6.94 9.89 -4.04
N ILE A 177 -5.86 10.18 -4.78
CA ILE A 177 -4.49 9.80 -4.39
C ILE A 177 -4.11 10.39 -3.02
N ILE A 178 -4.40 11.67 -2.78
CA ILE A 178 -4.16 12.33 -1.49
C ILE A 178 -4.92 11.61 -0.37
N GLN A 179 -6.19 11.25 -0.61
CA GLN A 179 -7.01 10.51 0.34
C GLN A 179 -6.44 9.12 0.63
N LYS A 180 -5.96 8.38 -0.39
CA LYS A 180 -5.31 7.07 -0.22
C LYS A 180 -4.01 7.17 0.57
N ILE A 181 -3.20 8.20 0.34
CA ILE A 181 -1.97 8.43 1.11
C ILE A 181 -2.30 8.76 2.57
N SER A 182 -3.33 9.58 2.82
CA SER A 182 -3.78 9.89 4.19
C SER A 182 -4.31 8.64 4.92
N LEU A 183 -5.09 7.80 4.22
CA LEU A 183 -5.53 6.50 4.73
C LEU A 183 -4.33 5.63 5.09
N ALA A 184 -3.36 5.49 4.19
CA ALA A 184 -2.15 4.70 4.42
C ALA A 184 -1.36 5.17 5.64
N CYS A 185 -1.15 6.48 5.81
CA CYS A 185 -0.53 7.05 7.01
C CYS A 185 -1.27 6.63 8.29
N SER A 186 -2.60 6.70 8.27
CA SER A 186 -3.45 6.35 9.42
C SER A 186 -3.37 4.85 9.75
N LEU A 187 -3.39 3.98 8.73
CA LEU A 187 -3.25 2.53 8.92
C LEU A 187 -1.84 2.16 9.42
N MET A 188 -0.80 2.78 8.85
CA MET A 188 0.58 2.60 9.30
C MET A 188 0.79 3.08 10.73
N GLN A 189 0.12 4.16 11.15
CA GLN A 189 0.15 4.61 12.54
C GLN A 189 -0.42 3.55 13.49
N LYS A 190 -1.53 2.90 13.12
CA LYS A 190 -2.12 1.78 13.88
C LYS A 190 -1.15 0.60 13.96
N LEU A 191 -0.55 0.21 12.83
CA LEU A 191 0.44 -0.88 12.77
C LEU A 191 1.70 -0.56 13.58
N ALA A 192 2.11 0.70 13.65
CA ALA A 192 3.25 1.15 14.44
C ALA A 192 3.08 0.92 15.94
N GLN A 193 1.84 0.90 16.45
CA GLN A 193 1.57 0.62 17.86
C GLN A 193 1.75 -0.86 18.22
N VAL A 194 1.70 -1.76 17.24
CA VAL A 194 1.63 -3.21 17.47
C VAL A 194 2.70 -4.02 16.73
N THR A 195 3.50 -3.38 15.85
CA THR A 195 4.57 -4.03 15.09
C THR A 195 5.83 -3.16 14.97
N LYS A 196 7.00 -3.81 14.98
CA LYS A 196 8.30 -3.16 14.72
C LYS A 196 8.37 -2.60 13.30
N THR A 197 7.94 -3.37 12.29
CA THR A 197 7.94 -2.93 10.89
C THR A 197 7.06 -1.70 10.69
N GLY A 198 5.85 -1.67 11.28
CA GLY A 198 4.99 -0.49 11.25
C GLY A 198 5.65 0.73 11.89
N ALA A 199 6.33 0.55 13.03
CA ALA A 199 7.00 1.63 13.75
C ALA A 199 8.16 2.24 12.94
N ILE A 200 8.84 1.44 12.12
CA ILE A 200 9.89 1.89 11.21
C ILE A 200 9.29 2.60 9.97
N CYS A 201 8.27 2.01 9.35
CA CYS A 201 7.76 2.46 8.05
C CYS A 201 6.84 3.69 8.17
N HIS A 202 6.09 3.83 9.27
CA HIS A 202 5.19 4.96 9.48
C HIS A 202 5.88 6.34 9.39
N PRO A 203 6.99 6.62 10.12
CA PRO A 203 7.66 7.92 10.01
C PRO A 203 8.20 8.21 8.61
N VAL A 204 8.68 7.18 7.89
CA VAL A 204 9.11 7.30 6.48
C VAL A 204 7.95 7.79 5.62
N LEU A 205 6.81 7.12 5.70
CA LEU A 205 5.64 7.44 4.89
C LEU A 205 5.10 8.84 5.19
N VAL A 206 5.04 9.23 6.48
CA VAL A 206 4.65 10.58 6.88
C VAL A 206 5.58 11.64 6.29
N GLN A 207 6.89 11.37 6.26
CA GLN A 207 7.86 12.28 5.66
C GLN A 207 7.67 12.41 4.15
N LEU A 208 7.44 11.30 3.44
CA LEU A 208 7.11 11.31 2.01
C LEU A 208 5.85 12.12 1.73
N ALA A 209 4.79 11.91 2.50
CA ALA A 209 3.52 12.64 2.35
C ALA A 209 3.70 14.15 2.60
N LYS A 210 4.49 14.55 3.62
CA LYS A 210 4.81 15.97 3.90
C LYS A 210 5.55 16.64 2.75
N SER A 211 6.41 15.91 2.06
CA SER A 211 7.15 16.43 0.90
C SER A 211 6.25 16.80 -0.27
N LEU A 212 5.08 16.19 -0.41
CA LEU A 212 4.08 16.54 -1.44
C LEU A 212 3.59 17.97 -1.29
N SER A 213 3.32 18.38 -0.05
CA SER A 213 2.89 19.76 0.26
C SER A 213 3.96 20.79 -0.09
N LYS A 214 5.25 20.44 0.07
CA LYS A 214 6.37 21.32 -0.30
C LYS A 214 6.55 21.43 -1.81
N SER A 215 6.40 20.32 -2.53
CA SER A 215 6.45 20.28 -3.99
C SER A 215 5.34 21.14 -4.61
N SER A 216 4.11 21.04 -4.07
CA SER A 216 2.98 21.84 -4.54
C SER A 216 3.19 23.34 -4.38
N LYS A 217 3.86 23.79 -3.30
CA LYS A 217 4.15 25.21 -3.07
C LYS A 217 5.19 25.77 -4.04
N ARG A 218 6.20 24.96 -4.42
CA ARG A 218 7.21 25.37 -5.41
C ARG A 218 6.63 25.53 -6.81
N ALA A 219 5.75 24.61 -7.23
CA ALA A 219 5.05 24.72 -8.50
C ALA A 219 4.18 25.98 -8.58
N ALA A 220 3.52 26.35 -7.47
CA ALA A 220 2.75 27.60 -7.39
C ALA A 220 3.65 28.85 -7.48
N SER A 221 4.79 28.87 -6.79
CA SER A 221 5.73 30.01 -6.86
C SER A 221 6.41 30.17 -8.22
N ASP A 222 6.70 29.08 -8.93
CA ASP A 222 7.29 29.13 -10.27
C ASP A 222 6.30 29.69 -11.32
N LEU A 223 5.00 29.50 -11.11
CA LEU A 223 3.94 30.11 -11.91
C LEU A 223 3.75 31.61 -11.58
N GLU A 224 4.01 32.03 -10.33
CA GLU A 224 3.86 33.43 -9.91
C GLU A 224 5.00 34.36 -10.38
N ILE A 225 6.18 33.84 -10.75
CA ILE A 225 7.31 34.66 -11.26
C ILE A 225 7.03 35.30 -12.64
N THR A 226 5.92 34.97 -13.31
CA THR A 226 5.51 35.60 -14.58
C THR A 226 4.43 36.69 -14.45
N GLY A 227 4.01 37.09 -13.24
CA GLY A 227 3.00 38.14 -13.06
C GLY A 227 3.34 39.14 -11.95
N ALA A 228 4.05 40.22 -12.29
CA ALA A 228 4.38 41.27 -11.34
C ALA A 228 3.27 42.34 -11.18
N GLY A 229 2.69 42.38 -9.96
CA GLY A 229 2.37 43.59 -9.19
C GLY A 229 0.90 44.03 -9.05
N PRO A 230 0.53 44.86 -8.04
CA PRO A 230 1.00 44.92 -6.65
C PRO A 230 -0.14 44.90 -5.59
N SER A 231 0.23 44.63 -4.34
CA SER A 231 -0.55 44.77 -3.09
C SER A 231 -0.89 46.24 -2.76
N PRO A 232 -1.87 46.52 -1.86
CA PRO A 232 -1.58 46.84 -0.45
C PRO A 232 -2.50 46.09 0.55
N GLU A 233 -1.97 45.56 1.68
CA GLU A 233 -1.97 46.13 3.06
C GLU A 233 -3.39 46.40 3.62
N ALA A 234 -3.75 46.15 4.87
CA ALA A 234 -3.24 45.49 6.08
C ALA A 234 -4.42 45.55 7.10
N GLU A 235 -4.49 44.68 8.10
CA GLU A 235 -4.61 45.05 9.53
C GLU A 235 -4.95 43.85 10.43
N MET A 236 -4.68 44.05 11.72
CA MET A 236 -4.20 43.15 12.76
C MET A 236 -5.19 43.13 13.94
N ASP A 237 -5.32 42.00 14.65
CA ASP A 237 -5.52 41.88 16.13
C ASP A 237 -5.78 40.39 16.49
N VAL A 238 -5.00 39.65 17.32
CA VAL A 238 -4.49 39.77 18.71
C VAL A 238 -5.45 39.17 19.78
N PHE A 239 -5.04 37.98 20.27
CA PHE A 239 -5.17 37.34 21.61
C PHE A 239 -6.54 37.04 22.29
N HIS A 240 -6.75 35.78 22.72
CA HIS A 240 -6.49 35.28 24.09
C HIS A 240 -6.89 33.79 24.30
N SER A 241 -6.45 33.24 25.43
CA SER A 241 -6.20 31.84 25.83
C SER A 241 -7.31 31.16 26.65
N SER A 242 -7.08 29.87 26.98
CA SER A 242 -7.69 28.97 28.00
C SER A 242 -8.90 28.13 27.54
N GLU A 243 -9.10 26.86 27.95
CA GLU A 243 -8.50 26.01 28.99
C GLU A 243 -8.85 24.52 28.71
N ALA A 244 -8.11 23.61 29.34
CA ALA A 244 -8.27 22.15 29.28
C ALA A 244 -9.34 21.62 30.23
N ILE A 245 -10.01 20.50 29.89
CA ILE A 245 -10.60 19.56 30.87
C ILE A 245 -10.40 18.12 30.39
N SER A 246 -9.74 17.34 31.24
CA SER A 246 -9.56 15.88 31.18
C SER A 246 -10.83 15.12 31.60
N ALA A 247 -10.98 13.89 31.10
CA ALA A 247 -11.73 12.83 31.79
C ALA A 247 -11.14 11.45 31.44
N GLU A 248 -10.64 10.76 32.47
CA GLU A 248 -10.19 9.36 32.47
C GLU A 248 -11.32 8.40 32.90
N ILE A 249 -10.97 7.10 33.01
CA ILE A 249 -11.54 5.97 33.81
C ILE A 249 -12.09 4.82 32.89
N PRO A 250 -11.90 3.52 33.20
CA PRO A 250 -10.67 2.73 33.43
C PRO A 250 -10.71 1.35 32.69
N SER A 251 -9.75 0.51 33.02
CA SER A 251 -9.41 -0.84 32.53
C SER A 251 -10.36 -2.00 32.89
N SER A 252 -10.32 -3.09 32.11
CA SER A 252 -10.25 -4.48 32.62
C SER A 252 -9.94 -5.51 31.54
N SER A 253 -8.93 -6.35 31.82
CA SER A 253 -8.43 -7.52 31.08
C SER A 253 -9.30 -8.77 31.26
N SER A 254 -9.34 -9.65 30.25
CA SER A 254 -9.39 -11.11 30.48
C SER A 254 -8.81 -11.85 29.28
N GLU A 255 -7.82 -12.69 29.56
CA GLU A 255 -7.20 -13.64 28.65
C GLU A 255 -8.16 -14.79 28.32
N SER A 256 -8.18 -15.20 27.05
CA SER A 256 -8.84 -16.42 26.58
C SER A 256 -8.05 -16.93 25.38
N TRP A 257 -7.38 -18.07 25.55
CA TRP A 257 -6.63 -18.74 24.49
C TRP A 257 -7.61 -19.26 23.42
N SER A 258 -7.41 -18.84 22.16
CA SER A 258 -8.22 -19.26 21.01
C SER A 258 -7.43 -20.21 20.07
N PRO A 259 -8.08 -21.21 19.43
CA PRO A 259 -7.42 -22.35 18.77
C PRO A 259 -6.80 -22.07 17.39
N ASN A 260 -6.50 -20.80 17.05
CA ASN A 260 -6.18 -20.40 15.67
C ASN A 260 -4.69 -20.52 15.27
N GLU A 261 -3.85 -21.18 16.06
CA GLU A 261 -2.39 -21.25 15.81
C GLU A 261 -1.95 -22.25 14.71
N ILE A 262 -2.86 -22.81 13.92
CA ILE A 262 -2.51 -23.90 12.97
C ILE A 262 -2.13 -23.39 11.56
N PHE A 263 -2.25 -22.09 11.26
CA PHE A 263 -1.97 -21.59 9.89
C PHE A 263 -1.04 -20.38 9.88
N LEU A 264 0.26 -20.63 10.10
CA LEU A 264 1.35 -19.70 9.78
C LEU A 264 2.44 -20.44 9.00
N PRO A 265 2.96 -19.89 7.87
CA PRO A 265 4.26 -20.30 7.37
C PRO A 265 5.36 -19.80 8.34
N ALA A 266 6.44 -20.56 8.42
CA ALA A 266 7.45 -20.55 9.48
C ALA A 266 7.87 -19.16 10.00
N SER A 267 7.85 -19.07 11.34
CA SER A 267 8.30 -17.99 12.19
C SER A 267 9.72 -17.48 11.85
N LEU A 268 9.88 -16.15 11.81
CA LEU A 268 11.18 -15.50 11.98
C LEU A 268 11.12 -14.59 13.22
N ASP A 269 11.82 -15.06 14.26
CA ASP A 269 12.38 -14.43 15.46
C ASP A 269 11.64 -13.28 16.19
N LEU A 270 11.26 -13.58 17.44
CA LEU A 270 10.90 -12.62 18.50
C LEU A 270 12.15 -11.93 19.06
N PRO A 271 12.01 -10.65 19.50
CA PRO A 271 12.44 -10.34 20.87
C PRO A 271 11.46 -9.48 21.70
N LEU A 272 11.70 -9.57 23.02
CA LEU A 272 11.08 -9.03 24.25
C LEU A 272 10.68 -7.52 24.28
N PRO A 273 9.88 -7.08 25.28
CA PRO A 273 9.38 -5.72 25.41
C PRO A 273 10.41 -4.75 25.98
N GLY A 274 10.47 -3.58 25.37
CA GLY A 274 11.37 -2.47 25.68
C GLY A 274 11.67 -1.67 24.42
N MET A 275 10.64 -1.08 23.79
CA MET A 275 10.83 -0.20 22.63
C MET A 275 11.11 1.21 23.13
N ASP A 276 12.39 1.57 23.19
CA ASP A 276 12.80 2.96 23.06
C ASP A 276 12.37 3.46 21.68
N THR A 277 11.72 4.62 21.65
CA THR A 277 11.31 5.28 20.40
C THR A 277 12.54 5.49 19.51
N PRO A 278 12.56 4.98 18.26
CA PRO A 278 13.68 5.22 17.38
C PRO A 278 13.79 6.73 17.05
N PRO A 279 15.03 7.23 16.83
CA PRO A 279 15.27 8.65 16.56
C PRO A 279 14.56 9.09 15.27
N VAL A 280 14.34 10.40 15.13
CA VAL A 280 13.78 11.02 13.91
C VAL A 280 14.81 10.88 12.79
N ILE A 281 14.61 9.90 11.90
CA ILE A 281 15.51 9.62 10.78
C ILE A 281 15.14 10.50 9.57
N GLY A 282 16.13 11.16 8.96
CA GLY A 282 15.98 11.98 7.76
C GLY A 282 15.88 11.15 6.49
N LEU A 283 15.25 11.69 5.43
CA LEU A 283 14.94 10.93 4.21
C LEU A 283 16.17 10.32 3.50
N GLY A 284 17.34 10.98 3.59
CA GLY A 284 18.61 10.50 3.04
C GLY A 284 19.37 9.50 3.93
N ASP A 285 18.94 9.32 5.19
CA ASP A 285 19.59 8.43 6.16
C ASP A 285 18.89 7.06 6.27
N PHE A 286 17.78 6.87 5.52
CA PHE A 286 17.05 5.60 5.45
C PHE A 286 17.76 4.52 4.63
N SER A 287 18.59 4.90 3.66
CA SER A 287 19.43 3.97 2.89
C SER A 287 20.44 3.20 3.76
N ASN A 288 20.68 3.65 5.00
CA ASN A 288 21.60 3.03 5.96
C ASN A 288 20.88 2.36 7.15
N LEU A 289 19.54 2.36 7.17
CA LEU A 289 18.78 1.77 8.27
C LEU A 289 18.81 0.24 8.14
N ASP A 290 19.38 -0.45 9.13
CA ASP A 290 19.31 -1.92 9.22
C ASP A 290 17.86 -2.35 9.52
N VAL A 291 17.10 -2.48 8.44
CA VAL A 291 15.74 -3.00 8.45
C VAL A 291 15.73 -4.53 8.31
N GLY A 292 16.86 -5.23 8.42
CA GLY A 292 16.98 -6.66 8.10
C GLY A 292 16.94 -6.91 6.58
N GLN A 293 16.45 -8.06 6.11
CA GLN A 293 16.32 -8.41 4.67
C GLN A 293 15.37 -7.50 3.86
N PHE A 294 14.84 -6.44 4.48
CA PHE A 294 13.89 -5.52 3.86
C PHE A 294 14.55 -4.59 2.82
N ASP A 295 15.87 -4.39 2.88
CA ASP A 295 16.66 -3.77 1.82
C ASP A 295 16.66 -4.59 0.50
N GLN A 296 16.48 -5.91 0.60
CA GLN A 296 16.35 -6.82 -0.55
C GLN A 296 14.91 -6.89 -1.09
N ILE A 297 13.92 -6.52 -0.28
CA ILE A 297 12.49 -6.48 -0.66
C ILE A 297 12.14 -5.12 -1.26
N TRP A 298 12.74 -4.05 -0.75
CA TRP A 298 12.52 -2.68 -1.19
C TRP A 298 13.64 -2.19 -2.09
N ASP A 299 13.39 -2.15 -3.40
CA ASP A 299 14.23 -1.38 -4.32
C ASP A 299 13.92 0.12 -4.17
N TRP A 300 14.39 0.71 -3.07
CA TRP A 300 14.26 2.13 -2.77
C TRP A 300 14.86 3.03 -3.86
N GLN A 301 15.80 2.52 -4.64
CA GLN A 301 16.42 3.25 -5.75
C GLN A 301 15.40 3.53 -6.86
N ASN A 302 14.41 2.66 -7.04
CA ASN A 302 13.35 2.84 -8.03
C ASN A 302 12.37 3.96 -7.70
N LEU A 303 12.29 4.43 -6.44
CA LEU A 303 11.40 5.54 -6.06
C LEU A 303 11.91 6.91 -6.53
N ASP A 304 13.15 6.98 -7.06
CA ASP A 304 13.85 8.19 -7.56
C ASP A 304 13.66 9.42 -6.65
N LEU A 305 13.82 9.21 -5.34
CA LEU A 305 13.64 10.25 -4.32
C LEU A 305 14.85 11.19 -4.19
N THR A 306 15.74 11.23 -5.19
CA THR A 306 16.98 12.02 -5.21
C THR A 306 16.76 13.55 -5.15
N LEU A 307 15.50 14.00 -5.11
CA LEU A 307 15.07 15.40 -5.10
C LEU A 307 15.05 16.07 -3.70
N PHE A 308 15.43 15.37 -2.63
CA PHE A 308 15.51 15.95 -1.30
C PHE A 308 16.97 16.24 -0.91
N PRO A 309 17.41 17.52 -0.89
CA PRO A 309 18.71 17.84 -0.30
C PRO A 309 18.71 17.44 1.18
N ALA A 310 19.85 16.89 1.62
CA ALA A 310 20.14 16.54 3.00
C ALA A 310 19.94 17.72 3.97
#